data_AF-A0A7W7WW56-F1
#
_entry.id   AF-A0A7W7WW56-F1
#
_cell.length_a   1.000
_cell.length_b   1.000
_cell.length_c   1.000
_cell.angle_alpha   90.00
_cell.angle_beta   90.00
_cell.angle_gamma   90.00
#
_symmetry.space_group_name_H-M   'P 1'
#
loop_
_entity.id
_entity.type
_entity.pdbx_description
1 polymer ?
#
loop_
_entity_poly.entity_id
_entity_poly.type
_entity_poly.pdbx_seq_one_letter_code
_entity_poly.pdbx_strand_id
1 'polypeptide(L)'
;MSPHELEVWFDAAQDETVPVLVRTDAELDALLDRLVDRDLPHPPNMTLTTRPLVGPHATPDHLVKIDTDRSAGLGAILLLGPLDIVPTTALDHDRIDPEGGIWVTRTDPPAPDTAPPLYIDKATRTRYPHDAALPLATWRIALHELLHTGLRPTTVDWQPSDVY
;
A
#
# COMPACT_ATOMS: atom_id res chain seq x y z
N MET A 1 -12.16 -13.13 12.06
CA MET A 1 -11.14 -13.68 11.16
C MET A 1 -9.79 -13.36 11.75
N SER A 2 -8.79 -14.22 11.60
CA SER A 2 -7.43 -13.87 12.01
C SER A 2 -6.84 -12.88 10.99
N PRO A 3 -6.02 -11.91 11.41
CA PRO A 3 -5.34 -11.02 10.49
C PRO A 3 -4.47 -11.81 9.50
N HIS A 4 -4.27 -11.25 8.32
CA HIS A 4 -3.21 -11.68 7.41
C HIS A 4 -1.84 -11.32 7.99
N GLU A 5 -0.78 -11.83 7.36
CA GLU A 5 0.58 -11.46 7.70
C GLU A 5 1.18 -10.63 6.56
N LEU A 6 1.74 -9.47 6.90
CA LEU A 6 2.43 -8.57 5.97
C LEU A 6 3.95 -8.72 6.14
N GLU A 7 4.63 -8.90 5.01
CA GLU A 7 6.06 -8.67 4.85
C GLU A 7 6.30 -7.24 4.38
N VAL A 8 7.15 -6.50 5.09
CA VAL A 8 7.40 -5.08 4.82
C VAL A 8 8.89 -4.82 4.66
N TRP A 9 9.28 -4.27 3.52
CA TRP A 9 10.64 -3.99 3.08
C TRP A 9 10.82 -2.49 2.85
N PHE A 10 11.69 -1.83 3.58
CA PHE A 10 11.87 -0.38 3.46
C PHE A 10 13.29 0.11 3.75
N ASP A 11 14.29 -0.80 3.72
CA ASP A 11 15.69 -0.41 3.83
C ASP A 11 16.62 -1.34 3.04
N ALA A 12 17.17 -0.83 1.93
CA ALA A 12 18.28 -1.48 1.20
C ALA A 12 19.65 -0.86 1.55
N ALA A 13 19.68 0.24 2.31
CA ALA A 13 20.90 0.93 2.70
C ALA A 13 21.50 0.40 4.02
N GLN A 14 20.73 -0.34 4.81
CA GLN A 14 21.16 -0.96 6.07
C GLN A 14 21.35 -2.48 6.04
N ASP A 15 21.51 -3.11 4.88
CA ASP A 15 21.78 -4.56 4.80
C ASP A 15 20.66 -5.41 5.47
N GLU A 16 19.44 -4.86 5.57
CA GLU A 16 18.27 -5.57 6.07
C GLU A 16 17.78 -6.55 5.00
N THR A 17 18.46 -7.71 4.94
CA THR A 17 18.07 -8.88 4.14
C THR A 17 16.79 -9.56 4.65
N VAL A 18 16.16 -9.01 5.71
CA VAL A 18 15.05 -9.62 6.43
C VAL A 18 13.88 -8.62 6.49
N PRO A 19 12.67 -9.01 6.04
CA PRO A 19 11.50 -8.14 6.12
C PRO A 19 11.04 -7.97 7.57
N VAL A 20 10.36 -6.85 7.84
CA VAL A 20 9.55 -6.74 9.05
C VAL A 20 8.24 -7.48 8.83
N LEU A 21 7.93 -8.42 9.73
CA LEU A 21 6.71 -9.20 9.71
C LEU A 21 5.68 -8.59 10.65
N VAL A 22 4.48 -8.34 10.12
CA VAL A 22 3.35 -7.77 10.87
C VAL A 22 2.18 -8.76 10.84
N ARG A 23 1.69 -9.14 12.02
CA ARG A 23 0.63 -10.16 12.20
C ARG A 23 -0.53 -9.65 13.04
N THR A 24 -0.37 -8.50 13.68
CA THR A 24 -1.33 -7.95 14.64
C THR A 24 -1.49 -6.45 14.41
N ASP A 25 -2.62 -5.91 14.88
CA ASP A 25 -2.88 -4.47 14.83
C ASP A 25 -1.80 -3.67 15.56
N ALA A 26 -1.33 -4.15 16.72
CA ALA A 26 -0.30 -3.46 17.50
C ALA A 26 1.06 -3.42 16.78
N GLU A 27 1.43 -4.51 16.08
CA GLU A 27 2.65 -4.53 15.26
C GLU A 27 2.51 -3.61 14.05
N LEU A 28 1.32 -3.55 13.43
CA LEU A 28 1.05 -2.62 12.34
C LEU A 28 1.17 -1.19 12.85
N ASP A 29 0.51 -0.83 13.95
CA ASP A 29 0.57 0.51 14.52
C ASP A 29 2.02 0.94 14.82
N ALA A 30 2.81 0.06 15.44
CA ALA A 30 4.22 0.33 15.74
C ALA A 30 5.07 0.51 14.47
N LEU A 31 4.79 -0.26 13.41
CA LEU A 31 5.42 -0.07 12.11
C LEU A 31 5.03 1.28 11.51
N LEU A 32 3.73 1.59 11.44
CA LEU A 32 3.23 2.81 10.83
C LEU A 32 3.75 4.06 11.54
N ASP A 33 3.83 4.04 12.87
CA ASP A 33 4.46 5.12 13.64
C ASP A 33 5.92 5.31 13.26
N ARG A 34 6.68 4.21 13.12
CA ARG A 34 8.08 4.26 12.68
C ARG A 34 8.23 4.80 11.26
N LEU A 35 7.33 4.47 10.35
CA LEU A 35 7.37 4.92 8.96
C LEU A 35 7.06 6.42 8.86
N VAL A 36 6.07 6.91 9.60
CA VAL A 36 5.73 8.34 9.67
C VAL A 36 6.87 9.16 10.28
N ASP A 37 7.60 8.58 11.24
CA ASP A 37 8.67 9.27 11.96
C ASP A 37 10.02 9.28 11.23
N ARG A 38 10.14 8.62 10.08
CA ARG A 38 11.39 8.50 9.31
C ARG A 38 11.26 9.09 7.91
N ASP A 39 12.26 9.85 7.48
CA ASP A 39 12.44 10.11 6.05
C ASP A 39 13.19 8.93 5.43
N LEU A 40 12.44 8.04 4.80
CA LEU A 40 13.00 6.85 4.16
C LEU A 40 13.58 7.21 2.79
N PRO A 41 14.75 6.65 2.41
CA PRO A 41 15.35 6.91 1.09
C PRO A 41 14.48 6.37 -0.05
N HIS A 42 13.68 5.32 0.22
CA HIS A 42 12.71 4.76 -0.72
C HIS A 42 11.40 4.42 0.00
N PRO A 43 10.24 4.58 -0.69
CA PRO A 43 8.96 4.11 -0.20
C PRO A 43 8.98 2.61 0.17
N PRO A 44 8.39 2.21 1.29
CA PRO A 44 8.21 0.80 1.64
C PRO A 44 7.48 -0.02 0.57
N ASN A 45 7.93 -1.25 0.37
CA ASN A 45 7.26 -2.31 -0.36
C ASN A 45 6.64 -3.29 0.64
N MET A 46 5.39 -3.69 0.45
CA MET A 46 4.72 -4.66 1.31
C MET A 46 3.97 -5.73 0.51
N THR A 47 3.94 -6.93 1.05
CA THR A 47 3.22 -8.08 0.47
C THR A 47 2.57 -8.93 1.55
N LEU A 48 1.40 -9.48 1.28
CA LEU A 48 0.69 -10.42 2.15
C LEU A 48 1.24 -11.84 1.95
N THR A 49 1.81 -12.46 2.98
CA THR A 49 2.41 -13.80 2.89
C THR A 49 1.39 -14.91 2.69
N THR A 50 0.13 -14.64 3.04
CA THR A 50 -1.00 -15.56 2.90
C THR A 50 -1.58 -15.62 1.48
N ARG A 51 -1.11 -14.77 0.55
CA ARG A 51 -1.61 -14.71 -0.83
C ARG A 51 -0.84 -15.65 -1.77
N PRO A 52 -1.42 -16.01 -2.94
CA PRO A 52 -0.76 -16.88 -3.90
C PRO A 52 0.56 -16.29 -4.39
N LEU A 53 1.51 -17.19 -4.65
CA LEU A 53 2.72 -16.88 -5.40
C LEU A 53 2.50 -17.27 -6.86
N VAL A 54 3.06 -16.48 -7.77
CA VAL A 54 2.89 -16.63 -9.23
C VAL A 54 4.22 -16.86 -9.93
N GLY A 55 4.17 -17.60 -11.03
CA GLY A 55 5.30 -17.83 -11.92
C GLY A 55 6.40 -18.76 -11.35
N PRO A 56 7.46 -19.00 -12.14
CA PRO A 56 8.51 -19.97 -11.83
C PRO A 56 9.41 -19.56 -10.64
N HIS A 57 9.36 -18.29 -10.22
CA HIS A 57 10.14 -17.76 -9.11
C HIS A 57 9.35 -17.59 -7.82
N ALA A 58 8.09 -18.05 -7.80
CA ALA A 58 7.21 -17.92 -6.65
C ALA A 58 7.14 -16.47 -6.13
N THR A 59 6.94 -15.52 -7.04
CA THR A 59 6.84 -14.09 -6.72
C THR A 59 5.44 -13.78 -6.16
N PRO A 60 5.28 -12.85 -5.21
CA PRO A 60 3.96 -12.37 -4.82
C PRO A 60 3.12 -11.88 -6.01
N ASP A 61 1.83 -12.18 -6.01
CA ASP A 61 0.88 -11.77 -7.06
C ASP A 61 0.50 -10.28 -7.00
N HIS A 62 0.95 -9.57 -5.97
CA HIS A 62 0.61 -8.19 -5.68
C HIS A 62 1.79 -7.46 -5.02
N LEU A 63 1.70 -6.13 -4.97
CA LEU A 63 2.61 -5.27 -4.23
C LEU A 63 1.82 -4.09 -3.65
N VAL A 64 2.18 -3.70 -2.43
CA VAL A 64 1.70 -2.46 -1.82
C VAL A 64 2.88 -1.51 -1.65
N LYS A 65 2.73 -0.26 -2.09
CA LYS A 65 3.67 0.82 -1.77
C LYS A 65 2.98 1.92 -1.00
N ILE A 66 3.71 2.54 -0.10
CA ILE A 66 3.22 3.65 0.71
C ILE A 66 4.26 4.75 0.80
N ASP A 67 3.82 5.99 0.89
CA ASP A 67 4.66 7.12 1.28
C ASP A 67 3.89 8.04 2.20
N THR A 68 4.60 8.80 3.02
CA THR A 68 4.01 9.68 4.04
C THR A 68 4.79 10.96 4.19
N ASP A 69 4.08 12.06 4.47
CA ASP A 69 4.66 13.31 4.94
C ASP A 69 4.07 13.65 6.32
N ARG A 70 4.90 13.55 7.35
CA ARG A 70 4.51 13.84 8.74
C ARG A 70 4.11 15.29 8.95
N SER A 71 4.78 16.22 8.29
CA SER A 71 4.57 17.66 8.50
C SER A 71 3.22 18.13 7.97
N ALA A 72 2.78 17.55 6.86
CA ALA A 72 1.49 17.77 6.25
C ALA A 72 0.39 16.85 6.82
N GLY A 73 0.77 15.79 7.54
CA GLY A 73 -0.16 14.80 8.05
C GLY A 73 -0.81 13.97 6.94
N LEU A 74 -0.07 13.70 5.88
CA LEU A 74 -0.55 13.03 4.66
C LEU A 74 0.15 11.70 4.41
N GLY A 75 -0.55 10.77 3.76
CA GLY A 75 0.01 9.54 3.21
C GLY A 75 -0.69 9.13 1.92
N ALA A 76 -0.09 8.22 1.17
CA ALA A 76 -0.67 7.64 -0.04
C ALA A 76 -0.42 6.13 -0.07
N ILE A 77 -1.27 5.40 -0.80
CA ILE A 77 -1.14 3.95 -0.98
C ILE A 77 -1.23 3.64 -2.47
N LEU A 78 -0.33 2.79 -2.94
CA LEU A 78 -0.41 2.11 -4.23
C LEU A 78 -0.64 0.63 -3.99
N LEU A 79 -1.54 0.04 -4.78
CA LEU A 79 -1.74 -1.41 -4.89
C LEU A 79 -1.53 -1.84 -6.33
N LEU A 80 -0.64 -2.79 -6.53
CA LEU A 80 -0.44 -3.49 -7.80
C LEU A 80 -0.95 -4.92 -7.63
N GLY A 81 -1.65 -5.45 -8.64
CA GLY A 81 -2.08 -6.85 -8.68
C GLY A 81 -3.57 -7.05 -8.35
N PRO A 82 -4.05 -8.30 -8.30
CA PRO A 82 -5.47 -8.65 -8.20
C PRO A 82 -5.96 -8.59 -6.75
N LEU A 83 -5.77 -7.43 -6.11
CA LEU A 83 -6.40 -7.10 -4.84
C LEU A 83 -7.80 -6.55 -5.14
N ASP A 84 -8.73 -7.44 -5.47
CA ASP A 84 -10.12 -7.05 -5.64
C ASP A 84 -10.74 -6.65 -4.30
N ILE A 85 -11.79 -5.84 -4.36
CA ILE A 85 -12.57 -5.42 -3.18
C ILE A 85 -13.42 -6.59 -2.64
N VAL A 86 -13.66 -7.61 -3.45
CA VAL A 86 -14.44 -8.79 -3.12
C VAL A 86 -13.52 -10.03 -3.22
N PRO A 87 -13.59 -10.98 -2.27
CA PRO A 87 -12.82 -12.21 -2.39
C PRO A 87 -13.14 -12.94 -3.71
N THR A 88 -12.11 -13.34 -4.46
CA THR A 88 -12.21 -14.02 -5.76
C THR A 88 -12.99 -15.36 -5.72
N THR A 89 -13.36 -15.84 -4.53
CA THR A 89 -14.28 -16.98 -4.37
C THR A 89 -15.74 -16.66 -4.72
N ALA A 90 -16.10 -15.38 -4.83
CA ALA A 90 -17.41 -14.95 -5.34
C ALA A 90 -17.36 -14.87 -6.87
N LEU A 91 -17.67 -15.98 -7.52
CA LEU A 91 -17.69 -16.12 -8.98
C LEU A 91 -18.71 -15.16 -9.60
N ASP A 92 -18.24 -14.01 -10.04
CA ASP A 92 -18.77 -13.28 -11.18
C ASP A 92 -17.55 -12.91 -12.04
N HIS A 93 -17.17 -13.83 -12.93
CA HIS A 93 -15.99 -13.71 -13.80
C HIS A 93 -16.02 -12.45 -14.69
N ASP A 94 -17.16 -11.77 -14.77
CA ASP A 94 -17.37 -10.53 -15.52
C ASP A 94 -17.05 -9.25 -14.71
N ARG A 95 -16.78 -9.35 -13.39
CA ARG A 95 -16.38 -8.21 -12.53
C ARG A 95 -14.94 -8.28 -12.02
N ILE A 96 -14.20 -9.32 -12.40
CA ILE A 96 -12.76 -9.35 -12.20
C ILE A 96 -12.18 -8.33 -13.17
N ASP A 97 -11.49 -7.31 -12.68
CA ASP A 97 -10.62 -6.50 -13.54
C ASP A 97 -9.55 -7.47 -14.07
N PRO A 98 -9.65 -7.92 -15.33
CA PRO A 98 -9.18 -9.25 -15.73
C PRO A 98 -7.66 -9.41 -15.73
N GLU A 99 -6.89 -8.38 -15.34
CA GLU A 99 -5.43 -8.38 -15.37
C GLU A 99 -4.74 -7.97 -14.06
N GLY A 100 -5.46 -7.49 -13.03
CA GLY A 100 -4.79 -6.90 -11.87
C GLY A 100 -4.09 -5.59 -12.26
N GLY A 101 -4.76 -4.46 -12.01
CA GLY A 101 -4.23 -3.14 -12.34
C GLY A 101 -3.25 -2.58 -11.30
N ILE A 102 -2.73 -1.39 -11.61
CA ILE A 102 -2.10 -0.53 -10.62
C ILE A 102 -3.14 0.49 -10.18
N TRP A 103 -3.31 0.62 -8.87
CA TRP A 103 -4.28 1.50 -8.25
C TRP A 103 -3.59 2.36 -7.22
N VAL A 104 -3.95 3.63 -7.17
CA VAL A 104 -3.55 4.52 -6.09
C VAL A 104 -4.77 5.05 -5.39
N THR A 105 -4.61 5.45 -4.13
CA THR A 105 -5.67 6.12 -3.37
C THR A 105 -6.16 7.37 -4.10
N ARG A 106 -7.40 7.78 -3.82
CA ARG A 106 -8.01 9.00 -4.35
C ARG A 106 -8.75 9.73 -3.23
N THR A 107 -8.66 11.05 -3.22
CA THR A 107 -9.35 11.94 -2.29
C THR A 107 -10.00 13.08 -3.07
N ASP A 108 -11.26 13.37 -2.74
CA ASP A 108 -11.98 14.56 -3.23
C ASP A 108 -12.61 15.29 -2.02
N PRO A 109 -12.24 16.55 -1.74
CA PRO A 109 -11.26 17.37 -2.48
C PRO A 109 -9.81 16.90 -2.28
N PRO A 110 -8.91 17.17 -3.23
CA PRO A 110 -7.49 16.84 -3.09
C PRO A 110 -6.83 17.66 -1.96
N ALA A 111 -5.62 17.24 -1.56
CA ALA A 111 -4.79 18.01 -0.66
C ALA A 111 -4.51 19.43 -1.23
N PRO A 112 -4.14 20.43 -0.42
CA PRO A 112 -3.76 21.73 -0.97
C PRO A 112 -2.59 21.64 -1.98
N ASP A 113 -2.56 22.49 -3.00
CA ASP A 113 -1.46 22.52 -3.99
C ASP A 113 -0.08 22.80 -3.36
N THR A 114 -0.06 23.36 -2.14
CA THR A 114 1.15 23.62 -1.36
C THR A 114 1.65 22.39 -0.59
N ALA A 115 0.92 21.27 -0.60
CA ALA A 115 1.32 20.06 0.08
C ALA A 115 2.61 19.49 -0.54
N PRO A 116 3.53 18.94 0.28
CA PRO A 116 4.70 18.23 -0.24
C PRO A 116 4.29 17.06 -1.14
N PRO A 117 5.05 16.78 -2.21
CA PRO A 117 4.77 15.62 -3.06
C PRO A 117 5.07 14.32 -2.31
N LEU A 118 4.20 13.33 -2.49
CA LEU A 118 4.43 11.94 -2.11
C LEU A 118 4.96 11.15 -3.31
N TYR A 119 5.77 10.13 -3.06
CA TYR A 119 6.50 9.39 -4.06
C TYR A 119 6.15 7.91 -4.08
N ILE A 120 5.88 7.38 -5.27
CA ILE A 120 5.84 5.94 -5.55
C ILE A 120 7.27 5.38 -5.57
N ASP A 121 8.21 6.19 -6.09
CA ASP A 121 9.64 5.90 -6.06
C ASP A 121 10.44 7.21 -6.02
N LYS A 122 11.19 7.40 -4.93
CA LYS A 122 12.06 8.57 -4.72
C LYS A 122 13.29 8.56 -5.63
N ALA A 123 13.80 7.39 -6.05
CA ALA A 123 14.98 7.27 -6.91
C ALA A 123 14.71 7.82 -8.31
N THR A 124 13.60 7.38 -8.90
CA THR A 124 13.14 7.84 -10.22
C THR A 124 12.34 9.14 -10.15
N ARG A 125 12.03 9.63 -8.93
CA ARG A 125 11.17 10.79 -8.65
C ARG A 125 9.74 10.60 -9.19
N THR A 126 9.29 9.36 -9.26
CA THR A 126 7.92 9.00 -9.65
C THR A 126 6.98 9.36 -8.51
N ARG A 127 6.05 10.28 -8.79
CA ARG A 127 5.15 10.84 -7.78
C ARG A 127 3.81 10.14 -7.79
N TYR A 128 3.17 10.10 -6.64
CA TYR A 128 1.73 9.92 -6.60
C TYR A 128 1.04 11.11 -7.29
N PRO A 129 -0.12 10.91 -7.95
CA PRO A 129 -1.02 12.00 -8.30
C PRO A 129 -1.35 12.86 -7.08
N HIS A 130 -1.60 14.15 -7.31
CA HIS A 130 -1.85 15.10 -6.22
C HIS A 130 -3.12 14.77 -5.42
N ASP A 131 -4.15 14.26 -6.11
CA ASP A 131 -5.40 13.79 -5.52
C ASP A 131 -5.29 12.40 -4.86
N ALA A 132 -4.11 11.79 -4.79
CA ALA A 132 -3.92 10.51 -4.11
C ALA A 132 -3.60 10.64 -2.62
N ALA A 133 -3.28 11.85 -2.14
CA ALA A 133 -2.92 12.08 -0.75
C ALA A 133 -4.15 11.99 0.18
N LEU A 134 -4.02 11.21 1.24
CA LEU A 134 -5.01 10.98 2.29
C LEU A 134 -4.51 11.56 3.62
N PRO A 135 -5.40 11.99 4.53
CA PRO A 135 -5.03 12.20 5.93
C PRO A 135 -4.45 10.91 6.55
N LEU A 136 -3.40 11.03 7.37
CA LEU A 136 -2.73 9.87 7.98
C LEU A 136 -3.66 8.97 8.82
N ALA A 137 -4.71 9.55 9.41
CA ALA A 137 -5.72 8.76 10.13
C ALA A 137 -6.47 7.80 9.19
N THR A 138 -6.90 8.28 8.02
CA THR A 138 -7.57 7.47 7.00
C THR A 138 -6.62 6.46 6.38
N TRP A 139 -5.38 6.87 6.09
CA TRP A 139 -4.31 5.99 5.61
C TRP A 139 -4.06 4.82 6.55
N ARG A 140 -4.02 5.07 7.87
CA ARG A 140 -3.88 4.02 8.89
C ARG A 140 -5.06 3.05 8.86
N ILE A 141 -6.29 3.56 8.85
CA ILE A 141 -7.51 2.72 8.79
C ILE A 141 -7.48 1.80 7.55
N ALA A 142 -7.07 2.34 6.39
CA ALA A 142 -6.95 1.55 5.17
C ALA A 142 -5.92 0.42 5.28
N LEU A 143 -4.77 0.65 5.91
CA LEU A 143 -3.75 -0.38 6.09
C LEU A 143 -4.17 -1.46 7.10
N HIS A 144 -4.93 -1.11 8.14
CA HIS A 144 -5.56 -2.12 9.01
C HIS A 144 -6.60 -2.93 8.25
N GLU A 145 -7.43 -2.30 7.42
CA GLU A 145 -8.39 -3.03 6.60
C GLU A 145 -7.69 -4.02 5.66
N LEU A 146 -6.59 -3.61 5.01
CA LEU A 146 -5.76 -4.49 4.20
C LEU A 146 -5.22 -5.67 5.03
N LEU A 147 -4.69 -5.42 6.23
CA LEU A 147 -4.19 -6.47 7.11
C LEU A 147 -5.29 -7.47 7.49
N HIS A 148 -6.52 -7.02 7.73
CA HIS A 148 -7.62 -7.89 8.16
C HIS A 148 -8.33 -8.63 7.03
N THR A 149 -8.32 -8.06 5.81
CA THR A 149 -9.09 -8.59 4.68
C THR A 149 -8.23 -9.23 3.61
N GLY A 150 -6.97 -8.80 3.47
CA GLY A 150 -6.09 -9.20 2.37
C GLY A 150 -6.57 -8.71 0.99
N LEU A 151 -7.47 -7.72 0.99
CA LEU A 151 -8.14 -7.15 -0.18
C LEU A 151 -7.82 -5.66 -0.29
N ARG A 152 -8.17 -5.05 -1.42
CA ARG A 152 -8.08 -3.60 -1.58
C ARG A 152 -9.04 -2.91 -0.59
N PRO A 153 -8.54 -2.02 0.29
CA PRO A 153 -9.36 -1.33 1.30
C PRO A 153 -10.55 -0.58 0.70
N THR A 154 -11.71 -0.70 1.32
CA THR A 154 -12.97 -0.02 0.95
C THR A 154 -13.15 1.30 1.68
N THR A 155 -12.39 1.54 2.76
CA THR A 155 -12.45 2.79 3.53
C THR A 155 -11.90 4.01 2.77
N VAL A 156 -11.33 3.80 1.59
CA VAL A 156 -10.80 4.84 0.69
C VAL A 156 -11.24 4.60 -0.74
N ASP A 157 -11.31 5.69 -1.50
CA ASP A 157 -11.49 5.62 -2.93
C ASP A 157 -10.17 5.31 -3.64
N TRP A 158 -10.28 4.75 -4.85
CA TRP A 158 -9.15 4.36 -5.69
C TRP A 158 -9.29 4.92 -7.09
N GLN A 159 -8.16 5.11 -7.75
CA GLN A 159 -8.06 5.45 -9.16
C GLN A 159 -6.97 4.63 -9.85
N PRO A 160 -7.12 4.35 -11.15
CA PRO A 160 -6.11 3.63 -11.91
C PRO A 160 -4.82 4.47 -12.04
N SER A 161 -3.68 3.77 -12.10
CA SER A 161 -2.35 4.32 -12.37
C SER A 161 -1.68 3.52 -13.47
N ASP A 162 -0.78 4.14 -14.22
CA ASP A 162 0.09 3.52 -15.21
C ASP A 162 1.55 3.38 -14.71
N VAL A 163 1.83 3.85 -13.49
CA VAL A 163 3.17 3.84 -12.87
C VAL A 163 3.14 3.17 -11.49
N TYR A 164 4.20 2.42 -11.15
CA TYR A 164 4.40 1.74 -9.88
C TYR A 164 5.86 1.72 -9.45
#